data_AF-A0A2I0TIT5-F1
#
_entry.id   AF-A0A2I0TIT5-F1
#
_cell.length_a   1.000
_cell.length_b   1.000
_cell.length_c   1.000
_cell.angle_alpha   90.00
_cell.angle_beta   90.00
_cell.angle_gamma   90.00
#
_symmetry.space_group_name_H-M   'P 1'
#
loop_
_entity.id
_entity.type
_entity.pdbx_description
1 polymer ?
#
loop_
_entity_poly.entity_id
_entity_poly.type
_entity_poly.pdbx_seq_one_letter_code
_entity_poly.pdbx_strand_id
1 'polypeptide(L)'
;MQKVLEMLSQRAVHRQESCDGKLPVDLTPGQIRCSKREVVLTRGAERLASREDGRKLYDYFSSLEGIGGFQDHFDWWARNQFSSQGGKPLWIDPHDPNVHHIFIDDNIRLDDADTIVHPLVFSEQGSSSPSRVPTSELYDVCLVQTDLLEAIADEDYFLHCVRRCEENYDHYLASMEKDTPSQQQDGQ
;
A
#
# COMPACT_ATOMS: atom_id res chain seq x y z
N MET A 1 -15.84 4.28 -14.53
CA MET A 1 -16.11 3.78 -13.16
C MET A 1 -15.03 4.34 -12.26
N GLN A 2 -15.40 5.05 -11.20
CA GLN A 2 -14.45 5.67 -10.28
C GLN A 2 -14.18 4.67 -9.16
N LYS A 3 -13.02 3.99 -9.20
CA LYS A 3 -12.60 3.09 -8.11
C LYS A 3 -11.88 3.94 -7.07
N VAL A 4 -12.52 4.10 -5.91
CA VAL A 4 -11.90 4.73 -4.73
C VAL A 4 -10.75 3.82 -4.29
N LEU A 5 -9.57 4.40 -4.12
CA LEU A 5 -8.46 3.74 -3.44
C LEU A 5 -8.72 3.81 -1.94
N GLU A 6 -9.16 2.72 -1.32
CA GLU A 6 -9.08 2.56 0.14
C GLU A 6 -7.70 2.00 0.46
N MET A 7 -6.81 2.87 0.95
CA MET A 7 -5.62 2.44 1.68
C MET A 7 -6.00 2.40 3.16
N LEU A 8 -6.04 1.21 3.74
CA LEU A 8 -6.09 1.05 5.18
C LEU A 8 -4.65 1.05 5.69
N SER A 9 -4.25 2.14 6.34
CA SER A 9 -3.02 2.22 7.14
C SER A 9 -3.43 2.08 8.60
N GLN A 10 -3.12 0.95 9.22
CA GLN A 10 -3.31 0.79 10.67
C GLN A 10 -1.99 1.01 11.39
N ARG A 11 -2.01 1.89 12.42
CA ARG A 11 -0.94 1.99 13.40
C ARG A 11 -1.13 0.97 14.50
N ALA A 12 -0.04 0.42 15.04
CA ALA A 12 -0.07 -0.30 16.31
C ALA A 12 -0.61 0.63 17.40
N VAL A 13 -1.88 0.47 17.77
CA VAL A 13 -2.57 1.33 18.73
C VAL A 13 -2.04 1.03 20.14
N HIS A 14 -1.23 1.95 20.70
CA HIS A 14 -1.14 2.08 22.15
C HIS A 14 -2.55 2.46 22.65
N ARG A 15 -3.12 1.61 23.53
CA ARG A 15 -4.47 1.78 24.08
C ARG A 15 -4.69 3.20 24.61
N GLN A 16 -5.31 4.04 23.78
CA GLN A 16 -5.94 5.28 24.20
C GLN A 16 -7.45 5.03 24.13
N GLU A 17 -8.10 4.91 25.28
CA GLU A 17 -9.55 4.92 25.35
C GLU A 17 -10.05 6.29 24.82
N SER A 18 -10.90 6.30 23.79
CA SER A 18 -11.62 7.53 23.39
C SER A 18 -12.92 7.25 22.64
N CYS A 19 -14.00 7.71 23.29
CA CYS A 19 -15.32 8.14 22.87
C CYS A 19 -15.73 8.09 21.37
N ASP A 20 -16.93 7.51 21.15
CA ASP A 20 -17.82 7.63 19.99
C ASP A 20 -17.18 7.25 18.63
N GLY A 21 -17.21 5.95 18.30
CA GLY A 21 -16.47 5.27 17.24
C GLY A 21 -16.77 5.68 15.78
N LYS A 22 -16.70 6.97 15.46
CA LYS A 22 -16.75 7.48 14.08
C LYS A 22 -15.36 7.91 13.65
N LEU A 23 -14.83 7.25 12.62
CA LEU A 23 -13.60 7.66 11.96
C LEU A 23 -13.80 9.06 11.33
N PRO A 24 -12.82 9.98 11.48
CA PRO A 24 -12.90 11.27 10.81
C PRO A 24 -12.91 11.07 9.30
N VAL A 25 -13.71 11.88 8.59
CA VAL A 25 -13.82 11.82 7.13
C VAL A 25 -13.31 13.14 6.54
N ASP A 26 -12.26 13.07 5.75
CA ASP A 26 -11.76 14.22 5.00
C ASP A 26 -12.33 14.23 3.59
N LEU A 27 -13.24 15.18 3.37
CA LEU A 27 -13.98 15.39 2.13
C LEU A 27 -13.15 16.06 1.02
N THR A 28 -11.90 16.44 1.30
CA THR A 28 -10.99 17.00 0.30
C THR A 28 -10.49 15.87 -0.61
N PRO A 29 -10.89 15.84 -1.90
CA PRO A 29 -10.44 14.78 -2.79
C PRO A 29 -8.95 14.94 -3.08
N GLY A 30 -8.22 13.84 -2.93
CA GLY A 30 -6.87 13.70 -3.45
C GLY A 30 -6.87 13.20 -4.89
N GLN A 31 -5.74 13.31 -5.56
CA GLN A 31 -5.53 12.80 -6.90
C GLN A 31 -4.11 12.23 -7.04
N ILE A 32 -4.00 11.09 -7.69
CA ILE A 32 -2.73 10.44 -8.02
C ILE A 32 -2.55 10.49 -9.53
N ARG A 33 -1.39 10.97 -10.00
CA ARG A 33 -1.04 11.03 -11.42
C ARG A 33 0.34 10.44 -11.67
N CYS A 34 0.33 9.25 -12.25
CA CYS A 34 1.53 8.54 -12.70
C CYS A 34 2.03 9.03 -14.06
N SER A 35 3.34 8.94 -14.25
CA SER A 35 4.05 9.15 -15.51
C SER A 35 5.24 8.20 -15.59
N LYS A 36 5.97 8.19 -16.72
CA LYS A 36 7.22 7.42 -16.84
C LYS A 36 8.33 7.88 -15.89
N ARG A 37 8.22 9.09 -15.32
CA ARG A 37 9.28 9.71 -14.52
C ARG A 37 8.98 9.72 -13.02
N GLU A 38 7.70 9.84 -12.67
CA GLU A 38 7.28 10.09 -11.30
C GLU A 38 5.79 9.82 -11.12
N VAL A 39 5.41 9.61 -9.87
CA VAL A 39 4.04 9.72 -9.38
C VAL A 39 3.88 11.07 -8.68
N VAL A 40 2.82 11.78 -9.01
CA VAL A 40 2.43 13.04 -8.35
C VAL A 40 1.15 12.83 -7.57
N LEU A 41 1.15 13.23 -6.30
CA LEU A 41 -0.03 13.28 -5.44
C LEU A 41 -0.41 14.74 -5.21
N THR A 42 -1.70 15.05 -5.31
CA THR A 42 -2.26 16.35 -4.92
C THR A 42 -3.45 16.17 -3.99
N ARG A 43 -3.58 17.05 -2.98
CA ARG A 43 -4.77 17.16 -2.13
C ARG A 43 -4.87 18.57 -1.56
N GLY A 44 -5.93 19.30 -1.86
CA GLY A 44 -6.03 20.72 -1.49
C GLY A 44 -4.84 21.53 -2.02
N ALA A 45 -4.05 22.13 -1.11
CA ALA A 45 -2.84 22.88 -1.45
C ALA A 45 -1.57 22.00 -1.50
N GLU A 46 -1.64 20.75 -1.03
CA GLU A 46 -0.50 19.85 -0.98
C GLU A 46 -0.21 19.25 -2.36
N ARG A 47 1.08 19.18 -2.70
CA ARG A 47 1.57 18.55 -3.91
C ARG A 47 2.90 17.86 -3.64
N LEU A 48 2.92 16.53 -3.77
CA LEU A 48 4.09 15.69 -3.57
C LEU A 48 4.43 14.96 -4.88
N ALA A 49 5.71 14.64 -5.07
CA ALA A 49 6.20 13.96 -6.26
C ALA A 49 7.31 12.98 -5.91
N SER A 50 7.27 11.78 -6.51
CA SER A 50 8.20 10.68 -6.19
C SER A 50 9.58 10.81 -6.82
N ARG A 51 9.80 11.79 -7.72
CA ARG A 51 11.01 11.86 -8.55
C ARG A 51 12.31 12.00 -7.76
N GLU A 52 12.28 12.84 -6.74
CA GLU A 52 13.45 13.14 -5.90
C GLU A 52 13.52 12.20 -4.71
N ASP A 53 12.37 11.73 -4.25
CA ASP A 53 12.22 10.95 -3.04
C ASP A 53 10.91 10.17 -3.08
N GLY A 54 11.00 8.88 -3.34
CA GLY A 54 9.84 7.98 -3.37
C GLY A 54 9.21 7.80 -1.99
N ARG A 55 9.97 8.02 -0.91
CA ARG A 55 9.49 7.88 0.47
C ARG A 55 8.53 8.98 0.87
N LYS A 56 8.58 10.18 0.29
CA LYS A 56 7.61 11.26 0.60
C LYS A 56 6.15 10.84 0.42
N LEU A 57 5.86 9.99 -0.57
CA LEU A 57 4.51 9.49 -0.79
C LEU A 57 4.12 8.42 0.23
N TYR A 58 5.06 7.53 0.60
CA TYR A 58 4.87 6.61 1.71
C TYR A 58 4.59 7.37 3.01
N ASP A 59 5.46 8.30 3.40
CA ASP A 59 5.33 9.08 4.65
C ASP A 59 3.99 9.84 4.68
N TYR A 60 3.58 10.42 3.54
CA TYR A 60 2.30 11.10 3.42
C TYR A 60 1.12 10.15 3.69
N PHE A 61 1.04 9.00 3.02
CA PHE A 61 -0.05 8.05 3.25
C PHE A 61 -0.01 7.46 4.67
N SER A 62 1.17 7.16 5.21
CA SER A 62 1.38 6.69 6.59
C SER A 62 1.00 7.73 7.66
N SER A 63 0.95 9.01 7.29
CA SER A 63 0.53 10.10 8.19
C SER A 63 -0.98 10.31 8.25
N LEU A 64 -1.74 9.76 7.28
CA LEU A 64 -3.18 9.95 7.23
C LEU A 64 -3.90 9.13 8.30
N GLU A 65 -4.97 9.69 8.85
CA GLU A 65 -5.86 9.04 9.80
C GLU A 65 -7.32 9.22 9.35
N GLY A 66 -8.16 8.22 9.56
CA GLY A 66 -9.56 8.23 9.15
C GLY A 66 -9.78 7.87 7.69
N ILE A 67 -10.83 8.44 7.09
CA ILE A 67 -11.32 8.11 5.75
C ILE A 67 -11.04 9.29 4.81
N GLY A 68 -10.44 9.00 3.65
CA GLY A 68 -10.17 9.97 2.60
C GLY A 68 -10.22 9.33 1.22
N GLY A 69 -10.57 10.13 0.21
CA GLY A 69 -10.67 9.65 -1.16
C GLY A 69 -9.54 10.17 -2.04
N PHE A 70 -8.91 9.28 -2.80
CA PHE A 70 -7.98 9.63 -3.88
C PHE A 70 -8.51 9.15 -5.22
N GLN A 71 -8.52 10.04 -6.21
CA GLN A 71 -8.78 9.65 -7.59
C GLN A 71 -7.53 8.99 -8.17
N ASP A 72 -7.70 7.76 -8.66
CA ASP A 72 -6.66 7.02 -9.37
C ASP A 72 -6.33 7.61 -10.75
N HIS A 73 -5.31 7.04 -11.41
CA HIS A 73 -4.93 7.41 -12.77
C HIS A 73 -5.34 6.32 -13.78
N PHE A 74 -6.65 6.04 -13.89
CA PHE A 74 -7.17 5.01 -14.79
C PHE A 74 -6.60 5.07 -16.22
N ASP A 75 -6.56 6.26 -16.83
CA ASP A 75 -6.01 6.45 -18.18
C ASP A 75 -4.54 5.99 -18.30
N TRP A 76 -3.76 6.14 -17.24
CA TRP A 76 -2.39 5.64 -17.21
C TRP A 76 -2.36 4.12 -17.14
N TRP A 77 -3.19 3.51 -16.29
CA TRP A 77 -3.31 2.06 -16.21
C TRP A 77 -3.73 1.44 -17.55
N ALA A 78 -4.74 2.02 -18.21
CA ALA A 78 -5.20 1.58 -19.53
C ALA A 78 -4.13 1.72 -20.61
N ARG A 79 -3.37 2.83 -20.64
CA ARG A 79 -2.25 3.01 -21.60
C ARG A 79 -1.09 2.04 -21.37
N ASN A 80 -0.97 1.50 -20.16
CA ASN A 80 0.01 0.47 -19.80
C ASN A 80 -0.63 -0.93 -19.77
N GLN A 81 -1.67 -1.13 -20.61
CA GLN A 81 -2.29 -2.42 -20.89
C GLN A 81 -2.86 -3.12 -19.64
N PHE A 82 -3.31 -2.34 -18.65
CA PHE A 82 -3.83 -2.86 -17.38
C PHE A 82 -2.82 -3.70 -16.56
N SER A 83 -1.53 -3.60 -16.88
CA SER A 83 -0.46 -4.29 -16.14
C SER A 83 -0.11 -3.58 -14.84
N SER A 84 0.62 -4.30 -13.97
CA SER A 84 1.17 -3.77 -12.73
C SER A 84 1.99 -2.49 -12.94
N GLN A 85 2.71 -2.34 -14.07
CA GLN A 85 3.49 -1.12 -14.34
C GLN A 85 2.62 0.13 -14.52
N GLY A 86 1.37 -0.06 -14.93
CA GLY A 86 0.35 0.98 -15.01
C GLY A 86 -0.48 1.14 -13.75
N GLY A 87 -0.33 0.22 -12.79
CA GLY A 87 -1.21 0.10 -11.64
C GLY A 87 -1.16 1.30 -10.70
N LYS A 88 -2.11 1.32 -9.76
CA LYS A 88 -2.13 2.21 -8.61
C LYS A 88 -0.88 1.92 -7.76
N PRO A 89 0.01 2.91 -7.55
CA PRO A 89 1.23 2.70 -6.79
C PRO A 89 0.91 2.47 -5.31
N LEU A 90 1.56 1.46 -4.73
CA LEU A 90 1.49 1.12 -3.32
C LEU A 90 2.90 1.01 -2.77
N TRP A 91 3.24 1.85 -1.78
CA TRP A 91 4.54 1.83 -1.12
C TRP A 91 4.46 1.05 0.18
N ILE A 92 5.41 0.15 0.40
CA ILE A 92 5.51 -0.69 1.59
C ILE A 92 6.92 -0.54 2.14
N ASP A 93 7.03 -0.24 3.42
CA ASP A 93 8.30 -0.25 4.15
C ASP A 93 8.26 -1.33 5.24
N PRO A 94 8.91 -2.48 5.01
CA PRO A 94 9.04 -3.54 6.02
C PRO A 94 9.82 -3.11 7.27
N HIS A 95 10.53 -1.98 7.24
CA HIS A 95 11.33 -1.47 8.36
C HIS A 95 10.58 -0.48 9.25
N ASP A 96 9.34 -0.11 8.91
CA ASP A 96 8.48 0.70 9.78
C ASP A 96 7.57 -0.24 10.60
N PRO A 97 7.87 -0.47 11.89
CA PRO A 97 7.09 -1.39 12.72
C PRO A 97 5.69 -0.84 13.05
N ASN A 98 5.38 0.40 12.67
CA ASN A 98 4.12 1.06 13.03
C ASN A 98 3.12 1.10 11.88
N VAL A 99 3.45 0.61 10.69
CA VAL A 99 2.60 0.78 9.51
C VAL A 99 2.51 -0.51 8.72
N HIS A 100 1.28 -0.98 8.55
CA HIS A 100 0.95 -2.03 7.59
C HIS A 100 -0.07 -1.49 6.58
N HIS A 101 0.39 -1.23 5.35
CA HIS A 101 -0.49 -0.80 4.27
C HIS A 101 -1.16 -2.02 3.63
N ILE A 102 -2.48 -2.09 3.71
CA ILE A 102 -3.29 -3.13 3.06
C ILE A 102 -4.10 -2.50 1.92
N PHE A 103 -4.03 -3.13 0.76
CA PHE A 103 -4.70 -2.72 -0.48
C PHE A 103 -5.71 -3.78 -0.90
N ILE A 104 -6.97 -3.37 -1.05
CA ILE A 104 -8.08 -4.27 -1.36
C ILE A 104 -8.77 -3.79 -2.65
N ASP A 105 -8.82 -4.63 -3.68
CA ASP A 105 -9.51 -4.34 -4.95
C ASP A 105 -9.86 -5.64 -5.67
N ASP A 106 -11.02 -5.71 -6.30
CA ASP A 106 -11.49 -6.85 -7.09
C ASP A 106 -10.69 -7.08 -8.38
N ASN A 107 -9.82 -6.14 -8.80
CA ASN A 107 -8.93 -6.25 -9.96
C ASN A 107 -7.48 -6.63 -9.62
N ILE A 108 -7.19 -7.06 -8.39
CA ILE A 108 -5.88 -7.65 -8.08
C ILE A 108 -5.80 -9.04 -8.70
N ARG A 109 -4.75 -9.30 -9.48
CA ARG A 109 -4.41 -10.64 -10.02
C ARG A 109 -2.96 -10.96 -9.69
N LEU A 110 -2.65 -12.23 -9.56
CA LEU A 110 -1.28 -12.72 -9.35
C LEU A 110 -0.40 -12.58 -10.60
N ASP A 111 -1.01 -12.35 -11.76
CA ASP A 111 -0.31 -12.06 -13.01
C ASP A 111 -0.05 -10.56 -13.14
N ASP A 112 1.22 -10.15 -13.05
CA ASP A 112 1.64 -8.75 -13.19
C ASP A 112 1.31 -8.15 -14.56
N ALA A 113 1.00 -8.97 -15.57
CA ALA A 113 0.55 -8.49 -16.87
C ALA A 113 -0.88 -7.93 -16.84
N ASP A 114 -1.69 -8.27 -15.83
CA ASP A 114 -3.10 -7.88 -15.72
C ASP A 114 -3.50 -7.66 -14.25
N THR A 115 -3.07 -6.56 -13.64
CA THR A 115 -3.38 -6.28 -12.23
C THR A 115 -3.41 -4.78 -11.97
N ILE A 116 -4.31 -4.36 -11.08
CA ILE A 116 -4.58 -2.95 -10.79
C ILE A 116 -3.49 -2.27 -9.94
N VAL A 117 -2.60 -3.04 -9.30
CA VAL A 117 -1.67 -2.52 -8.30
C VAL A 117 -0.22 -2.54 -8.79
N HIS A 118 0.52 -1.50 -8.42
CA HIS A 118 1.95 -1.36 -8.65
C HIS A 118 2.70 -1.36 -7.31
N PRO A 119 3.08 -2.55 -6.79
CA PRO A 119 3.72 -2.65 -5.48
C PRO A 119 5.19 -2.21 -5.53
N LEU A 120 5.57 -1.40 -4.55
CA LEU A 120 6.88 -0.77 -4.39
C LEU A 120 7.37 -0.99 -2.95
N VAL A 121 8.48 -1.71 -2.76
CA VAL A 121 9.00 -2.09 -1.44
C VAL A 121 10.34 -1.41 -1.17
N PHE A 122 10.51 -0.83 0.02
CA PHE A 122 11.81 -0.31 0.48
C PHE A 122 12.66 -1.45 1.04
N SER A 123 13.82 -1.71 0.41
CA SER A 123 14.71 -2.81 0.81
C SER A 123 15.62 -2.50 2.01
N GLU A 124 15.75 -1.23 2.36
CA GLU A 124 16.64 -0.77 3.44
C GLU A 124 15.95 0.29 4.28
N GLN A 125 16.26 0.29 5.58
CA GLN A 125 15.73 1.26 6.53
C GLN A 125 16.06 2.70 6.10
N GLY A 126 15.03 3.53 5.98
CA GLY A 126 15.18 4.94 5.59
C GLY A 126 15.49 5.16 4.09
N SER A 127 15.45 4.12 3.26
CA SER A 127 15.62 4.28 1.80
C SER A 127 14.56 5.21 1.22
N SER A 128 14.99 6.05 0.27
CA SER A 128 14.13 6.91 -0.55
C SER A 128 13.68 6.25 -1.86
N SER A 129 14.22 5.06 -2.16
CA SER A 129 14.12 4.43 -3.47
C SER A 129 13.55 3.02 -3.31
N PRO A 130 12.23 2.83 -3.51
CA PRO A 130 11.63 1.50 -3.45
C PRO A 130 11.88 0.75 -4.77
N SER A 131 11.89 -0.57 -4.71
CA SER A 131 11.94 -1.45 -5.87
C SER A 131 10.57 -2.09 -6.12
N ARG A 132 10.28 -2.41 -7.39
CA ARG A 132 9.07 -3.16 -7.74
C ARG A 132 9.24 -4.61 -7.34
N VAL A 133 8.23 -5.18 -6.69
CA VAL A 133 8.13 -6.62 -6.42
C VAL A 133 6.96 -7.23 -7.21
N PRO A 134 6.92 -8.56 -7.42
CA PRO A 134 5.78 -9.21 -8.03
C PRO A 134 4.52 -9.07 -7.17
N THR A 135 3.34 -8.96 -7.79
CA THR A 135 2.06 -8.93 -7.05
C THR A 135 1.87 -10.18 -6.18
N SER A 136 2.35 -11.33 -6.66
CA SER A 136 2.28 -12.60 -5.91
C SER A 136 3.09 -12.61 -4.62
N GLU A 137 4.14 -11.79 -4.51
CA GLU A 137 4.96 -11.71 -3.29
C GLU A 137 4.16 -11.15 -2.11
N LEU A 138 3.21 -10.25 -2.40
CA LEU A 138 2.47 -9.49 -1.39
C LEU A 138 1.00 -9.93 -1.27
N TYR A 139 0.59 -10.96 -2.00
CA TYR A 139 -0.77 -11.47 -1.95
C TYR A 139 -1.08 -12.10 -0.59
N ASP A 140 -2.22 -11.74 -0.01
CA ASP A 140 -2.61 -12.04 1.37
C ASP A 140 -1.63 -11.52 2.44
N VAL A 141 -0.66 -10.67 2.07
CA VAL A 141 0.28 -9.98 2.96
C VAL A 141 -0.08 -8.50 3.02
N CYS A 142 -0.03 -7.80 1.88
CA CYS A 142 -0.44 -6.40 1.73
C CYS A 142 -1.54 -6.23 0.68
N LEU A 143 -1.85 -7.27 -0.10
CA LEU A 143 -2.74 -7.21 -1.25
C LEU A 143 -3.86 -8.25 -1.11
N VAL A 144 -5.11 -7.80 -1.24
CA VAL A 144 -6.30 -8.66 -1.17
C VAL A 144 -7.15 -8.50 -2.41
N GLN A 145 -7.32 -9.58 -3.16
CA GLN A 145 -8.35 -9.62 -4.19
C GLN A 145 -9.72 -9.83 -3.53
N THR A 146 -10.63 -8.88 -3.73
CA THR A 146 -11.99 -8.98 -3.18
C THR A 146 -12.79 -10.08 -3.88
N ASP A 147 -13.31 -11.03 -3.10
CA ASP A 147 -14.43 -11.89 -3.49
C ASP A 147 -15.73 -11.09 -3.27
N LEU A 148 -16.30 -10.60 -4.36
CA LEU A 148 -17.48 -9.73 -4.31
C LEU A 148 -18.72 -10.45 -3.77
N LEU A 149 -18.84 -11.77 -3.94
CA LEU A 149 -20.00 -12.51 -3.45
C LEU A 149 -19.87 -12.77 -1.95
N GLU A 150 -18.67 -13.13 -1.50
CA GLU A 150 -18.40 -13.32 -0.08
C GLU A 150 -18.50 -11.99 0.69
N ALA A 151 -17.96 -10.89 0.13
CA ALA A 151 -18.04 -9.56 0.73
C ALA A 151 -19.47 -9.04 0.89
N ILE A 152 -20.43 -9.54 0.09
CA ILE A 152 -21.86 -9.23 0.26
C ILE A 152 -22.52 -10.15 1.29
N ALA A 153 -22.04 -11.39 1.42
CA ALA A 153 -22.63 -12.43 2.27
C ALA A 153 -22.13 -12.40 3.73
N ASP A 154 -20.89 -11.96 3.95
CA ASP A 154 -20.24 -11.90 5.24
C ASP A 154 -19.98 -10.44 5.64
N GLU A 155 -20.67 -9.97 6.68
CA GLU A 155 -20.52 -8.61 7.22
C GLU A 155 -19.09 -8.38 7.76
N ASP A 156 -18.39 -9.43 8.17
CA ASP A 156 -17.03 -9.38 8.71
C ASP A 156 -15.95 -9.64 7.64
N TYR A 157 -16.31 -9.76 6.36
CA TYR A 157 -15.40 -10.14 5.27
C TYR A 157 -14.08 -9.33 5.25
N PHE A 158 -14.17 -8.00 5.31
CA PHE A 158 -12.99 -7.15 5.29
C PHE A 158 -12.18 -7.24 6.60
N LEU A 159 -12.83 -7.52 7.73
CA LEU A 159 -12.13 -7.80 8.99
C LEU A 159 -11.36 -9.12 8.91
N HIS A 160 -11.93 -10.15 8.27
CA HIS A 160 -11.22 -11.41 7.97
C HIS A 160 -9.99 -11.16 7.08
N CYS A 161 -10.15 -10.33 6.04
CA CYS A 161 -9.07 -9.96 5.15
C CYS A 161 -7.91 -9.27 5.88
N VAL A 162 -8.22 -8.27 6.72
CA VAL A 162 -7.20 -7.55 7.51
C VAL A 162 -6.48 -8.51 8.45
N ARG A 163 -7.20 -9.34 9.22
CA ARG A 163 -6.58 -10.32 10.13
C ARG A 163 -5.61 -11.25 9.41
N ARG A 164 -6.02 -11.79 8.26
CA ARG A 164 -5.16 -12.65 7.44
C ARG A 164 -3.90 -11.91 6.98
N CYS A 165 -4.03 -10.67 6.54
CA CYS A 165 -2.89 -9.85 6.16
C CYS A 165 -1.94 -9.65 7.34
N GLU A 166 -2.44 -9.27 8.52
CA GLU A 166 -1.63 -9.05 9.73
C GLU A 166 -0.87 -10.33 10.12
N GLU A 167 -1.55 -11.48 10.17
CA GLU A 167 -0.92 -12.78 10.48
C GLU A 167 0.20 -13.14 9.48
N ASN A 168 -0.03 -12.92 8.18
CA ASN A 168 0.97 -13.20 7.16
C ASN A 168 2.10 -12.17 7.12
N TYR A 169 1.84 -10.94 7.56
CA TYR A 169 2.84 -9.87 7.58
C TYR A 169 3.97 -10.18 8.56
N ASP A 170 3.65 -10.71 9.75
CA ASP A 170 4.66 -11.17 10.71
C ASP A 170 5.61 -12.20 10.10
N HIS A 171 5.08 -13.14 9.31
CA HIS A 171 5.88 -14.12 8.60
C HIS A 171 6.73 -13.51 7.47
N TYR A 172 6.16 -12.55 6.74
CA TYR A 172 6.87 -11.80 5.70
C TYR A 172 8.06 -11.03 6.30
N LEU A 173 7.86 -10.28 7.37
CA LEU A 173 8.92 -9.52 8.07
C LEU A 173 10.05 -10.44 8.56
N ALA A 174 9.70 -11.57 9.20
CA ALA A 174 10.68 -12.54 9.68
C ALA A 174 11.50 -13.22 8.55
N SER A 175 10.98 -13.23 7.32
CA SER A 175 11.71 -13.74 6.14
C SER A 175 12.72 -12.72 5.63
N MET A 176 12.37 -11.43 5.63
CA MET A 176 13.24 -10.33 5.18
C MET A 176 14.46 -10.15 6.10
N GLU A 177 14.31 -10.36 7.41
CA GLU A 177 15.44 -10.31 8.36
C GLU A 177 16.50 -11.39 8.09
N LYS A 178 16.11 -12.55 7.56
CA LYS A 178 17.03 -13.68 7.29
C LYS A 178 17.87 -13.49 6.04
N ASP A 179 17.38 -12.70 5.09
CA ASP A 179 18.07 -12.44 3.82
C ASP A 179 19.08 -11.29 3.91
N THR A 180 19.22 -10.65 5.08
CA THR A 180 20.27 -9.66 5.34
C THR A 180 21.59 -10.39 5.63
N PRO A 181 22.62 -10.32 4.76
CA PRO A 181 23.88 -11.01 5.02
C PRO A 181 24.53 -10.44 6.28
N SER A 182 24.82 -11.30 7.25
CA SER A 182 25.63 -10.94 8.41
C SER A 182 26.99 -10.48 7.88
N GLN A 183 27.35 -9.21 8.09
CA GLN A 183 28.69 -8.71 7.79
C GLN A 183 29.69 -9.56 8.56
N GLN A 184 30.43 -10.42 7.85
CA GLN A 184 31.59 -11.10 8.37
C GLN A 184 32.66 -10.05 8.70
N GLN A 185 32.92 -9.87 9.99
CA GLN A 185 34.16 -9.25 10.46
C GLN A 185 35.32 -10.20 10.16
N ASP A 186 35.96 -10.02 9.02
CA ASP A 186 37.32 -10.52 8.82
C ASP A 186 38.29 -9.52 9.45
N GLY A 187 38.82 -9.89 10.61
CA GLY A 187 39.83 -9.15 11.34
C GLY A 187 40.73 -10.08 12.15
N GLN A 188 41.65 -10.76 11.47
CA GLN A 188 42.89 -11.29 12.04
C GLN A 188 44.06 -11.07 11.08
#